data_AF-A0A2I2KTB7-F1
#
_entry.id   AF-A0A2I2KTB7-F1
#
_cell.length_a   1.000
_cell.length_b   1.000
_cell.length_c   1.000
_cell.angle_alpha   90.00
_cell.angle_beta   90.00
_cell.angle_gamma   90.00
#
_symmetry.space_group_name_H-M   'P 1'
#
loop_
_entity.id
_entity.type
_entity.pdbx_description
1 polymer ?
#
loop_
_entity_poly.entity_id
_entity_poly.type
_entity_poly.pdbx_seq_one_letter_code
_entity_poly.pdbx_strand_id
1 'polypeptide(L)'
;MAALGALSVLAALLLLNPAKAEAAVCSQATIEATFSTGTLYVSTEIGGTGDRQNLLRARAGAVGPWEKFNICFYDGYETIASVANNRYVSAEKNLTGEYYRSLRARATEIGPWEKFTISCPGTAAPRDCTIFSQATQRYVSVEKSGVSGQNQGVLRARASSVGPWEIVRIWGVSESSSRRLEP
;
A
#
# COMPACT_ATOMS: atom_id res chain seq x y z
N MET A 1 -50.63 50.04 11.35
CA MET A 1 -50.55 48.61 11.69
C MET A 1 -49.58 47.96 10.73
N ALA A 2 -48.56 47.29 11.27
CA ALA A 2 -47.44 46.69 10.56
C ALA A 2 -47.71 45.23 10.16
N ALA A 3 -47.03 44.76 9.10
CA ALA A 3 -46.38 43.45 8.91
C ALA A 3 -46.03 43.32 7.40
N LEU A 4 -44.75 43.37 6.97
CA LEU A 4 -43.82 42.22 6.83
C LEU A 4 -44.54 40.99 6.22
N GLY A 5 -44.18 40.40 5.08
CA GLY A 5 -42.89 40.27 4.42
C GLY A 5 -42.75 38.78 4.04
N ALA A 6 -42.37 38.46 2.81
CA ALA A 6 -41.90 37.12 2.46
C ALA A 6 -40.95 37.21 1.26
N LEU A 7 -39.67 37.42 1.59
CA LEU A 7 -38.57 37.21 0.67
C LEU A 7 -38.43 35.70 0.46
N SER A 8 -38.77 35.21 -0.72
CA SER A 8 -38.53 33.80 -1.07
C SER A 8 -37.03 33.62 -1.30
N VAL A 9 -36.34 33.03 -0.32
CA VAL A 9 -34.97 32.56 -0.49
C VAL A 9 -35.04 31.22 -1.22
N LEU A 10 -34.69 31.22 -2.50
CA LEU A 10 -34.45 30.01 -3.27
C LEU A 10 -33.16 29.36 -2.74
N ALA A 11 -33.30 28.39 -1.84
CA ALA A 11 -32.17 27.60 -1.37
C ALA A 11 -31.69 26.68 -2.51
N ALA A 12 -30.56 27.01 -3.13
CA ALA A 12 -29.83 26.08 -3.96
C ALA A 12 -29.31 24.94 -3.06
N LEU A 13 -29.96 23.78 -3.13
CA LEU A 13 -29.51 22.57 -2.46
C LEU A 13 -28.24 22.08 -3.15
N LEU A 14 -27.08 22.56 -2.68
CA LEU A 14 -25.77 22.03 -3.08
C LEU A 14 -25.71 20.58 -2.59
N LEU A 15 -25.88 19.63 -3.51
CA LEU A 15 -25.55 18.23 -3.26
C LEU A 15 -24.03 18.16 -3.08
N LEU A 16 -23.58 18.20 -1.83
CA LEU A 16 -22.22 17.83 -1.47
C LEU A 16 -22.08 16.33 -1.73
N ASN A 17 -21.68 15.95 -2.95
CA ASN A 17 -21.06 14.65 -3.13
C ASN A 17 -19.85 14.63 -2.20
N PRO A 18 -19.70 13.65 -1.29
CA PRO A 18 -18.43 13.50 -0.60
C PRO A 18 -17.40 13.21 -1.69
N ALA A 19 -16.50 14.17 -1.92
CA ALA A 19 -15.40 13.98 -2.85
C ALA A 19 -14.68 12.71 -2.41
N LYS A 20 -14.73 11.68 -3.26
CA LYS A 20 -13.89 10.50 -3.08
C LYS A 20 -12.47 11.04 -2.99
N ALA A 21 -11.74 10.73 -1.91
CA ALA A 21 -10.39 11.25 -1.74
C ALA A 21 -9.60 10.97 -3.02
N GLU A 22 -9.17 12.02 -3.70
CA GLU A 22 -8.44 11.90 -4.96
C GLU A 22 -6.95 11.82 -4.64
N ALA A 23 -6.25 10.90 -5.30
CA ALA A 23 -4.82 10.74 -5.07
C ALA A 23 -4.09 12.01 -5.51
N ALA A 24 -3.26 12.57 -4.63
CA ALA A 24 -2.46 13.73 -4.94
C ALA A 24 -1.42 13.42 -6.04
N VAL A 25 -0.82 12.23 -5.99
CA VAL A 25 0.11 11.71 -7.01
C VAL A 25 0.03 10.19 -7.02
N CYS A 26 -0.04 9.60 -8.22
CA CYS A 26 0.13 8.17 -8.42
C CYS A 26 1.35 7.90 -9.30
N SER A 27 2.10 6.85 -8.99
CA SER A 27 3.23 6.43 -9.81
C SER A 27 3.27 4.92 -9.92
N GLN A 28 3.63 4.42 -11.10
CA GLN A 28 3.92 3.00 -11.25
C GLN A 28 5.29 2.71 -10.64
N ALA A 29 5.34 1.66 -9.84
CA ALA A 29 6.48 1.27 -9.03
C ALA A 29 6.73 -0.24 -9.13
N THR A 30 7.97 -0.63 -8.83
CA THR A 30 8.33 -2.01 -8.50
C THR A 30 8.86 -2.05 -7.07
N ILE A 31 8.58 -3.15 -6.38
CA ILE A 31 9.02 -3.36 -5.00
C ILE A 31 9.97 -4.55 -5.01
N GLU A 32 11.10 -4.40 -4.34
CA GLU A 32 12.17 -5.37 -4.24
C GLU A 32 12.43 -5.71 -2.77
N ALA A 33 12.82 -6.95 -2.52
CA ALA A 33 13.36 -7.36 -1.23
C ALA A 33 14.76 -7.95 -1.40
N THR A 34 15.67 -7.49 -0.55
CA THR A 34 17.06 -7.97 -0.51
C THR A 34 17.18 -9.18 0.41
N PHE A 35 17.71 -10.28 -0.12
CA PHE A 35 18.10 -11.51 0.57
C PHE A 35 19.63 -11.66 0.54
N SER A 36 20.18 -12.60 1.32
CA SER A 36 21.62 -12.90 1.28
C SER A 36 22.09 -13.45 -0.08
N THR A 37 21.18 -14.02 -0.87
CA THR A 37 21.45 -14.61 -2.19
C THR A 37 21.21 -13.64 -3.36
N GLY A 38 20.74 -12.42 -3.09
CA GLY A 38 20.41 -11.44 -4.11
C GLY A 38 19.08 -10.73 -3.83
N THR A 39 18.62 -9.98 -4.83
CA THR A 39 17.37 -9.22 -4.75
C THR A 39 16.29 -9.90 -5.58
N LEU A 40 15.06 -9.94 -5.04
CA LEU A 40 13.89 -10.45 -5.75
C LEU A 40 12.80 -9.38 -5.79
N TYR A 41 12.10 -9.32 -6.92
CA TYR A 41 10.90 -8.51 -7.08
C TYR A 41 9.71 -9.15 -6.38
N VAL A 42 8.88 -8.30 -5.77
CA VAL A 42 7.61 -8.67 -5.17
C VAL A 42 6.57 -8.90 -6.27
N SER A 43 6.05 -10.10 -6.34
CA SER A 43 4.97 -10.51 -7.23
C SER A 43 3.61 -10.48 -6.50
N THR A 44 2.55 -10.21 -7.25
CA THR A 44 1.18 -10.59 -6.85
C THR A 44 0.87 -12.02 -7.30
N GLU A 45 0.64 -12.95 -6.38
CA GLU A 45 0.34 -14.37 -6.69
C GLU A 45 -1.12 -14.59 -7.10
N ILE A 46 -1.49 -14.18 -8.32
CA ILE A 46 -2.88 -14.26 -8.84
C ILE A 46 -3.40 -15.71 -8.88
N GLY A 47 -2.55 -16.68 -9.23
CA GLY A 47 -2.90 -18.10 -9.33
C GLY A 47 -3.00 -18.84 -7.99
N GLY A 48 -2.78 -18.17 -6.86
CA GLY A 48 -2.91 -18.78 -5.55
C GLY A 48 -4.37 -19.10 -5.20
N THR A 49 -4.58 -20.07 -4.30
CA THR A 49 -5.90 -20.44 -3.77
C THR A 49 -6.00 -20.14 -2.27
N GLY A 50 -7.21 -19.99 -1.76
CA GLY A 50 -7.46 -19.73 -0.34
C GLY A 50 -6.71 -18.49 0.17
N ASP A 51 -5.93 -18.66 1.24
CA ASP A 51 -5.17 -17.58 1.87
C ASP A 51 -3.98 -17.10 1.05
N ARG A 52 -3.55 -17.87 0.04
CA ARG A 52 -2.47 -17.50 -0.88
C ARG A 52 -2.95 -16.70 -2.09
N GLN A 53 -4.27 -16.62 -2.31
CA GLN A 53 -4.78 -15.94 -3.49
C GLN A 53 -4.45 -14.44 -3.43
N ASN A 54 -3.80 -13.94 -4.47
CA ASN A 54 -3.31 -12.56 -4.60
C ASN A 54 -2.28 -12.14 -3.54
N LEU A 55 -1.60 -13.10 -2.91
CA LEU A 55 -0.56 -12.84 -1.91
C LEU A 55 0.60 -12.05 -2.53
N LEU A 56 1.15 -11.10 -1.78
CA LEU A 56 2.39 -10.42 -2.17
C LEU A 56 3.59 -11.21 -1.67
N ARG A 57 4.48 -11.60 -2.59
CA ARG A 57 5.70 -12.36 -2.29
C ARG A 57 6.89 -11.90 -3.13
N ALA A 58 8.01 -11.59 -2.49
CA ALA A 58 9.30 -11.45 -3.16
C ALA A 58 9.79 -12.80 -3.68
N ARG A 59 9.73 -13.01 -5.01
CA ARG A 59 10.04 -14.29 -5.64
C ARG A 59 10.60 -14.21 -7.07
N ALA A 60 10.42 -13.08 -7.75
CA ALA A 60 10.76 -12.98 -9.16
C ALA A 60 12.17 -12.41 -9.35
N GLY A 61 12.95 -13.00 -10.26
CA GLY A 61 14.29 -12.49 -10.63
C GLY A 61 14.27 -11.35 -11.65
N ALA A 62 13.11 -11.06 -12.25
CA ALA A 62 12.94 -9.98 -13.22
C ALA A 62 11.52 -9.39 -13.12
N VAL A 63 11.36 -8.15 -13.56
CA VAL A 63 10.05 -7.47 -13.61
C VAL A 63 9.21 -8.04 -14.76
N GLY A 64 8.06 -8.62 -14.43
CA GLY A 64 7.01 -8.98 -15.36
C GLY A 64 5.71 -8.24 -15.07
N PRO A 65 4.57 -8.77 -15.57
CA PRO A 65 3.25 -8.18 -15.30
C PRO A 65 2.87 -8.19 -13.81
N TRP A 66 3.35 -9.15 -13.02
CA TRP A 66 2.94 -9.37 -11.62
C TRP A 66 3.73 -8.54 -10.61
N GLU A 67 4.82 -7.92 -11.05
CA GLU A 67 5.77 -7.16 -10.22
C GLU A 67 5.53 -5.64 -10.29
N LYS A 68 4.46 -5.23 -10.98
CA LYS A 68 4.10 -3.82 -11.17
C LYS A 68 2.99 -3.41 -10.22
N PHE A 69 3.20 -2.30 -9.54
CA PHE A 69 2.25 -1.71 -8.61
C PHE A 69 2.02 -0.24 -8.93
N ASN A 70 0.82 0.26 -8.66
CA ASN A 70 0.57 1.69 -8.59
C ASN A 70 0.62 2.10 -7.12
N ILE A 71 1.49 3.04 -6.79
CA ILE A 71 1.55 3.65 -5.46
C ILE A 71 0.97 5.05 -5.58
N CYS A 72 -0.08 5.30 -4.82
CA CYS A 72 -0.79 6.58 -4.82
C CYS A 72 -0.72 7.23 -3.45
N PHE A 73 -0.35 8.51 -3.42
CA PHE A 73 -0.23 9.34 -2.22
C PHE A 73 -1.49 10.16 -2.04
N TYR A 74 -2.08 10.10 -0.85
CA TYR A 74 -3.21 10.91 -0.42
C TYR A 74 -2.80 11.75 0.79
N ASP A 75 -3.68 12.65 1.22
CA ASP A 75 -3.50 13.30 2.51
C ASP A 75 -3.68 12.27 3.65
N GLY A 76 -2.59 12.01 4.37
CA GLY A 76 -2.54 11.13 5.55
C GLY A 76 -2.32 9.63 5.29
N TYR A 77 -2.32 9.14 4.05
CA TYR A 77 -2.02 7.74 3.74
C TYR A 77 -1.58 7.52 2.29
N GLU A 78 -0.95 6.39 2.04
CA GLU A 78 -0.68 5.86 0.71
C GLU A 78 -1.47 4.57 0.48
N THR A 79 -1.69 4.27 -0.80
CA THR A 79 -2.22 2.97 -1.24
C THR A 79 -1.22 2.29 -2.17
N ILE A 80 -1.25 0.96 -2.17
CA ILE A 80 -0.53 0.12 -3.12
C ILE A 80 -1.59 -0.68 -3.86
N ALA A 81 -1.59 -0.64 -5.19
CA ALA A 81 -2.48 -1.44 -6.02
C ALA A 81 -1.68 -2.29 -6.99
N SER A 82 -2.04 -3.57 -7.13
CA SER A 82 -1.41 -4.45 -8.12
C SER A 82 -1.94 -4.12 -9.51
N VAL A 83 -1.03 -3.84 -10.44
CA VAL A 83 -1.39 -3.63 -11.86
C VAL A 83 -1.94 -4.92 -12.47
N ALA A 84 -1.48 -6.07 -11.98
CA ALA A 84 -1.81 -7.36 -12.57
C ALA A 84 -3.28 -7.77 -12.42
N ASN A 85 -3.96 -7.33 -11.35
CA ASN A 85 -5.37 -7.64 -11.11
C ASN A 85 -6.24 -6.41 -10.81
N ASN A 86 -5.68 -5.20 -10.89
CA ASN A 86 -6.34 -3.93 -10.57
C ASN A 86 -7.00 -3.92 -9.19
N ARG A 87 -6.36 -4.51 -8.19
CA ARG A 87 -6.84 -4.53 -6.79
C ARG A 87 -5.87 -3.80 -5.86
N TYR A 88 -6.44 -3.11 -4.88
CA TYR A 88 -5.70 -2.58 -3.75
C TYR A 88 -5.17 -3.70 -2.87
N VAL A 89 -3.97 -3.48 -2.35
CA VAL A 89 -3.30 -4.34 -1.38
C VAL A 89 -3.91 -4.12 -0.01
N SER A 90 -4.45 -5.18 0.56
CA SER A 90 -4.98 -5.22 1.91
C SER A 90 -3.93 -5.79 2.86
N ALA A 91 -3.74 -5.17 4.03
CA ALA A 91 -3.08 -5.81 5.16
C ALA A 91 -4.10 -6.66 5.92
N GLU A 92 -3.98 -7.98 5.82
CA GLU A 92 -4.97 -8.96 6.32
C GLU A 92 -4.99 -9.06 7.85
N LYS A 93 -5.49 -8.01 8.52
CA LYS A 93 -5.48 -7.89 9.98
C LYS A 93 -6.15 -9.04 10.71
N ASN A 94 -7.22 -9.57 10.11
CA ASN A 94 -8.08 -10.60 10.71
C ASN A 94 -7.80 -12.01 10.16
N LEU A 95 -6.93 -12.15 9.17
CA LEU A 95 -6.53 -13.47 8.67
C LEU A 95 -5.71 -14.16 9.75
N THR A 96 -6.08 -15.37 10.13
CA THR A 96 -5.39 -16.19 11.12
C THR A 96 -4.51 -17.25 10.45
N GLY A 97 -3.80 -18.05 11.23
CA GLY A 97 -3.01 -19.18 10.72
C GLY A 97 -1.74 -18.75 10.00
N GLU A 98 -1.33 -19.54 9.00
CA GLU A 98 -0.01 -19.45 8.39
C GLU A 98 0.27 -18.07 7.81
N TYR A 99 -0.70 -17.46 7.12
CA TYR A 99 -0.55 -16.19 6.41
C TYR A 99 -1.05 -14.98 7.22
N TYR A 100 -1.08 -15.09 8.55
CA TYR A 100 -1.45 -14.02 9.47
C TYR A 100 -0.80 -12.68 9.10
N ARG A 101 -1.62 -11.64 8.90
CA ARG A 101 -1.23 -10.28 8.52
C ARG A 101 -0.42 -10.16 7.22
N SER A 102 -0.54 -11.14 6.34
CA SER A 102 0.01 -11.02 4.99
C SER A 102 -0.61 -9.86 4.21
N LEU A 103 0.11 -9.41 3.19
CA LEU A 103 -0.42 -8.46 2.21
C LEU A 103 -1.04 -9.20 1.02
N ARG A 104 -2.26 -8.84 0.63
CA ARG A 104 -2.96 -9.43 -0.52
C ARG A 104 -3.59 -8.36 -1.40
N ALA A 105 -3.35 -8.41 -2.70
CA ALA A 105 -4.02 -7.52 -3.66
C ALA A 105 -5.44 -8.01 -3.99
N ARG A 106 -6.44 -7.67 -3.16
CA ARG A 106 -7.81 -8.20 -3.29
C ARG A 106 -8.91 -7.15 -3.32
N ALA A 107 -8.70 -5.99 -2.72
CA ALA A 107 -9.75 -5.02 -2.52
C ALA A 107 -10.05 -4.22 -3.80
N THR A 108 -11.33 -3.96 -4.07
CA THR A 108 -11.79 -3.08 -5.16
C THR A 108 -11.96 -1.63 -4.72
N GLU A 109 -11.93 -1.39 -3.42
CA GLU A 109 -12.13 -0.08 -2.80
C GLU A 109 -11.11 0.12 -1.68
N ILE A 110 -10.83 1.38 -1.37
CA ILE A 110 -9.91 1.75 -0.29
C ILE A 110 -10.69 1.75 1.02
N GLY A 111 -10.45 0.74 1.86
CA GLY A 111 -10.89 0.69 3.25
C GLY A 111 -9.73 0.95 4.21
N PRO A 112 -9.92 0.72 5.52
CA PRO A 112 -8.86 0.89 6.51
C PRO A 112 -7.64 -0.01 6.26
N TRP A 113 -7.81 -1.18 5.65
CA TRP A 113 -6.75 -2.19 5.46
C TRP A 113 -5.82 -1.87 4.29
N GLU A 114 -6.24 -0.99 3.41
CA GLU A 114 -5.52 -0.55 2.21
C GLU A 114 -4.69 0.72 2.45
N LYS A 115 -4.72 1.26 3.67
CA LYS A 115 -4.00 2.48 4.05
C LYS A 115 -2.65 2.16 4.67
N PHE A 116 -1.61 2.69 4.03
CA PHE A 116 -0.23 2.55 4.48
C PHE A 116 0.39 3.91 4.74
N THR A 117 1.49 3.91 5.48
CA THR A 117 2.46 5.00 5.52
C THR A 117 3.74 4.49 4.87
N ILE A 118 4.15 5.08 3.74
CA ILE A 118 5.37 4.71 3.02
C ILE A 118 6.43 5.81 3.22
N SER A 119 7.54 5.45 3.85
CA SER A 119 8.65 6.37 4.11
C SER A 119 9.92 5.87 3.45
N CYS A 120 10.47 6.68 2.55
CA CYS A 120 11.65 6.39 1.75
C CYS A 120 12.68 7.52 1.96
N PRO A 121 13.67 7.41 2.85
CA PRO A 121 14.73 8.41 2.94
C PRO A 121 15.53 8.54 1.63
N GLY A 122 16.04 9.75 1.36
CA GLY A 122 16.86 10.04 0.18
C GLY A 122 16.09 10.13 -1.14
N THR A 123 16.80 10.44 -2.23
CA THR A 123 16.21 10.74 -3.55
C THR A 123 16.70 9.81 -4.67
N ALA A 124 17.79 9.06 -4.43
CA ALA A 124 18.34 8.13 -5.40
C ALA A 124 17.47 6.88 -5.52
N ALA A 125 17.18 6.47 -6.76
CA ALA A 125 16.46 5.23 -7.03
C ALA A 125 17.42 4.02 -7.16
N PRO A 126 17.04 2.83 -6.67
CA PRO A 126 15.84 2.59 -5.87
C PRO A 126 16.02 3.12 -4.45
N ARG A 127 14.90 3.50 -3.83
CA ARG A 127 14.92 4.02 -2.46
C ARG A 127 14.67 2.88 -1.49
N ASP A 128 15.47 2.85 -0.43
CA ASP A 128 15.19 1.99 0.72
C ASP A 128 14.01 2.60 1.48
N CYS A 129 12.95 1.82 1.63
CA CYS A 129 11.67 2.29 2.14
C CYS A 129 11.18 1.37 3.25
N THR A 130 10.43 1.96 4.17
CA THR A 130 9.56 1.25 5.11
C THR A 130 8.11 1.39 4.64
N ILE A 131 7.32 0.34 4.86
CA ILE A 131 5.88 0.37 4.66
C ILE A 131 5.24 0.04 6.01
N PHE A 132 4.42 0.95 6.53
CA PHE A 132 3.70 0.76 7.78
C PHE A 132 2.20 0.63 7.48
N SER A 133 1.55 -0.43 7.95
CA SER A 133 0.11 -0.58 7.80
C SER A 133 -0.61 0.19 8.91
N GLN A 134 -1.48 1.12 8.52
CA GLN A 134 -2.30 1.87 9.47
C GLN A 134 -3.35 0.96 10.15
N ALA A 135 -3.83 -0.08 9.47
CA ALA A 135 -4.79 -1.01 10.05
C ALA A 135 -4.19 -1.89 11.17
N THR A 136 -3.00 -2.44 10.94
CA THR A 136 -2.35 -3.35 11.91
C THR A 136 -1.45 -2.63 12.90
N GLN A 137 -1.12 -1.36 12.64
CA GLN A 137 -0.15 -0.56 13.40
C GLN A 137 1.21 -1.28 13.49
N ARG A 138 1.69 -1.78 12.35
CA ARG A 138 2.94 -2.53 12.22
C ARG A 138 3.63 -2.22 10.91
N TYR A 139 4.95 -2.36 10.93
CA TYR A 139 5.75 -2.41 9.71
C TYR A 139 5.53 -3.72 8.96
N VAL A 140 5.60 -3.60 7.63
CA VAL A 140 5.63 -4.73 6.71
C VAL A 140 7.01 -5.35 6.76
N SER A 141 7.08 -6.60 7.18
CA SER A 141 8.25 -7.46 7.15
C SER A 141 8.20 -8.35 5.91
N VAL A 142 9.32 -8.49 5.22
CA VAL A 142 9.50 -9.58 4.25
C VAL A 142 9.99 -10.80 5.01
N GLU A 143 9.27 -11.91 4.92
CA GLU A 143 9.64 -13.15 5.62
C GLU A 143 10.87 -13.80 4.95
N LYS A 144 12.06 -13.60 5.54
CA LYS A 144 13.35 -14.05 4.99
C LYS A 144 13.91 -15.33 5.65
N SER A 145 13.19 -15.96 6.60
CA SER A 145 13.71 -17.11 7.36
C SER A 145 13.82 -18.36 6.50
N GLY A 146 15.07 -18.87 6.35
CA GLY A 146 15.37 -20.15 5.71
C GLY A 146 15.00 -20.17 4.23
N VAL A 147 15.96 -20.40 3.34
CA VAL A 147 15.80 -20.23 1.87
C VAL A 147 14.82 -21.25 1.23
N SER A 148 13.96 -21.87 2.03
CA SER A 148 12.98 -22.89 1.69
C SER A 148 11.77 -22.78 2.64
N GLY A 149 10.56 -22.67 2.08
CA GLY A 149 9.32 -22.76 2.84
C GLY A 149 8.17 -21.95 2.23
N GLN A 150 6.94 -22.29 2.61
CA GLN A 150 5.72 -21.67 2.08
C GLN A 150 5.57 -20.18 2.45
N ASN A 151 6.36 -19.69 3.41
CA ASN A 151 6.36 -18.30 3.88
C ASN A 151 7.49 -17.45 3.34
N GLN A 152 8.48 -18.05 2.65
CA GLN A 152 9.62 -17.29 2.15
C GLN A 152 9.18 -16.17 1.20
N GLY A 153 9.69 -14.98 1.44
CA GLY A 153 9.44 -13.78 0.66
C GLY A 153 8.05 -13.16 0.86
N VAL A 154 7.18 -13.75 1.68
CA VAL A 154 5.83 -13.18 1.91
C VAL A 154 5.96 -11.84 2.63
N LEU A 155 5.21 -10.84 2.17
CA LEU A 155 5.12 -9.56 2.87
C LEU A 155 4.04 -9.62 3.95
N ARG A 156 4.37 -9.23 5.18
CA ARG A 156 3.46 -9.26 6.33
C ARG A 156 3.53 -7.99 7.18
N ALA A 157 2.40 -7.34 7.43
CA ALA A 157 2.31 -6.17 8.29
C ALA A 157 2.31 -6.56 9.79
N ARG A 158 3.42 -7.11 10.31
CA ARG A 158 3.47 -7.69 11.66
C ARG A 158 4.55 -7.15 12.61
N ALA A 159 5.58 -6.47 12.10
CA ALA A 159 6.72 -6.03 12.89
C ALA A 159 6.42 -4.74 13.69
N SER A 160 6.83 -4.70 14.96
CA SER A 160 6.66 -3.52 15.84
C SER A 160 7.80 -2.51 15.74
N SER A 161 8.91 -2.88 15.12
CA SER A 161 10.10 -2.04 14.93
C SER A 161 10.70 -2.32 13.56
N VAL A 162 11.45 -1.35 13.05
CA VAL A 162 12.18 -1.50 11.78
C VAL A 162 13.49 -2.24 12.03
N GLY A 163 13.70 -3.34 11.32
CA GLY A 163 14.99 -3.99 11.16
C GLY A 163 15.27 -4.27 9.67
N PRO A 164 16.27 -5.11 9.36
CA PRO A 164 16.63 -5.40 7.96
C PRO A 164 15.54 -6.11 7.14
N TRP A 165 14.48 -6.60 7.78
CA TRP A 165 13.39 -7.34 7.13
C TRP A 165 12.23 -6.42 6.76
N GLU A 166 12.15 -5.25 7.38
CA GLU A 166 11.14 -4.21 7.19
C GLU A 166 11.56 -3.15 6.16
N ILE A 167 12.76 -3.33 5.58
CA ILE A 167 13.25 -2.53 4.47
C ILE A 167 12.96 -3.25 3.16
N VAL A 168 12.23 -2.55 2.28
CA VAL A 168 12.04 -2.91 0.86
C VAL A 168 12.66 -1.82 -0.01
N ARG A 169 13.06 -2.16 -1.23
CA ARG A 169 13.56 -1.16 -2.19
C ARG A 169 12.45 -0.85 -3.17
N ILE A 170 12.14 0.43 -3.38
CA ILE A 170 11.06 0.85 -4.28
C ILE A 170 11.64 1.70 -5.42
N TRP A 171 11.33 1.30 -6.65
CA TRP A 171 11.59 2.09 -7.85
C TRP A 171 10.35 2.88 -8.27
N GLY A 172 10.54 4.02 -8.94
CA GLY A 172 9.44 4.74 -9.58
C GLY A 172 8.53 5.56 -8.66
N VAL A 173 8.83 5.64 -7.35
CA VAL A 173 8.13 6.56 -6.43
C VAL A 173 8.70 7.97 -6.58
N SER A 174 7.93 8.89 -7.17
CA SER A 174 8.25 10.32 -7.14
C SER A 174 8.08 10.89 -5.73
N GLU A 175 8.85 11.90 -5.36
CA GLU A 175 8.72 12.57 -4.07
C GLU A 175 7.29 13.09 -3.85
N SER A 176 6.65 12.64 -2.77
CA SER A 176 5.51 13.35 -2.17
C SER A 176 5.94 14.23 -0.98
N SER A 177 7.24 14.23 -0.60
CA SER A 177 7.66 14.69 0.73
C SER A 177 8.14 16.14 0.85
N SER A 178 8.14 16.96 -0.21
CA SER A 178 8.40 18.40 -0.05
C SER A 178 7.20 19.19 0.52
N ARG A 179 6.07 18.54 0.80
CA ARG A 179 4.90 19.14 1.46
C ARG A 179 4.76 18.86 2.96
N ARG A 180 5.80 18.35 3.62
CA ARG A 180 5.83 18.17 5.10
C ARG A 180 6.94 18.98 5.80
N LEU A 181 7.50 19.98 5.14
CA LEU A 181 8.35 21.03 5.71
C LEU A 181 7.77 22.33 5.12
N GLU A 182 7.14 23.29 5.77
CA GLU A 182 7.16 23.90 7.12
C GLU A 182 5.90 24.82 7.21
N PRO A 183 5.57 25.47 8.34
CA PRO A 183 6.10 25.33 9.71
C PRO A 183 5.11 24.68 10.69
#